data_AF-A0A8X7WW19-F1
#
_entry.id   AF-A0A8X7WW19-F1
#
_cell.length_a   1.000
_cell.length_b   1.000
_cell.length_c   1.000
_cell.angle_alpha   90.00
_cell.angle_beta   90.00
_cell.angle_gamma   90.00
#
_symmetry.space_group_name_H-M   'P 1'
#
loop_
_entity.id
_entity.type
_entity.pdbx_description
1 polymer ?
#
loop_
_entity_poly.entity_id
_entity_poly.type
_entity_poly.pdbx_seq_one_letter_code
_entity_poly.pdbx_strand_id
1 'polypeptide(L)'
;MEHARMHAKHRGHEAMHAEMVLILIVTLVIAQLLLVQWKQRHPKSYNLITLFQMWVVPLYFTTKLHWWRFLVTWFLFSLITAFVTFRATRKPLECTTPRLVYKWFLLLYKISYATGIVGYTAVMFTLFGINLIFRIKPEDGMDFGVSLLFYGLYYGVLGRDFAEMCADFMASTIGFFYTPAYSPGLTSTDPLATESPLCPSAVNNLKLFKEAMSEEPRAGLRPLLRSPEGKVCSRAVKLNNNILSDLRNFTQVMDFFLQDIKLLSWIDLSFNDLSTIDPVLTSFKDLKVLYLHGNGIPKMSEVDKLAVLPHLQNLTLHGNPIEGEKGYRNYMITVLPHLKNLDFSGVTKQERGMAKLWKRTFSRHGKRSADE
;
A
#
# COMPACT_ATOMS: atom_id res chain seq x y z
N MET A 1 29.10 16.92 -63.34
CA MET A 1 29.61 17.86 -62.31
C MET A 1 28.54 18.32 -61.31
N GLU A 2 27.25 18.36 -61.67
CA GLU A 2 26.18 18.81 -60.76
C GLU A 2 25.88 17.84 -59.60
N HIS A 3 25.92 16.52 -59.83
CA HIS A 3 25.77 15.51 -58.77
C HIS A 3 26.86 15.61 -57.68
N ALA A 4 28.11 15.90 -58.09
CA ALA A 4 29.23 16.09 -57.18
C ALA A 4 29.10 17.39 -56.36
N ARG A 5 28.53 18.45 -56.94
CA ARG A 5 28.19 19.70 -56.22
C ARG A 5 27.01 19.50 -55.25
N MET A 6 26.02 18.67 -55.60
CA MET A 6 24.89 18.33 -54.72
C MET A 6 25.36 17.52 -53.49
N HIS A 7 26.24 16.53 -53.67
CA HIS A 7 26.85 15.78 -52.56
C HIS A 7 27.83 16.61 -51.71
N ALA A 8 28.53 17.59 -52.30
CA ALA A 8 29.37 18.51 -51.54
C ALA A 8 28.54 19.47 -50.66
N LYS A 9 27.35 19.90 -51.14
CA LYS A 9 26.41 20.75 -50.39
C LYS A 9 25.68 19.97 -49.28
N HIS A 10 25.46 18.66 -49.45
CA HIS A 10 24.89 17.79 -48.41
C HIS A 10 25.90 17.27 -47.39
N ARG A 11 27.20 17.16 -47.71
CA ARG A 11 28.22 16.68 -46.76
C ARG A 11 28.35 17.54 -45.49
N GLY A 12 28.23 18.87 -45.63
CA GLY A 12 28.20 19.77 -44.46
C GLY A 12 26.89 19.68 -43.67
N HIS A 13 25.78 19.34 -44.32
CA HIS A 13 24.46 19.22 -43.71
C HIS A 13 24.29 17.88 -42.95
N GLU A 14 24.84 16.79 -43.47
CA GLU A 14 24.88 15.49 -42.80
C GLU A 14 25.78 15.51 -41.56
N ALA A 15 26.93 16.20 -41.61
CA ALA A 15 27.79 16.38 -40.44
C ALA A 15 27.07 17.18 -39.33
N MET A 16 26.33 18.24 -39.66
CA MET A 16 25.53 18.99 -38.68
C MET A 16 24.37 18.15 -38.11
N HIS A 17 23.69 17.34 -38.92
CA HIS A 17 22.68 16.41 -38.42
C HIS A 17 23.28 15.36 -37.49
N ALA A 18 24.46 14.83 -37.81
CA ALA A 18 25.16 13.87 -36.96
C ALA A 18 25.57 14.49 -35.62
N GLU A 19 26.06 15.73 -35.60
CA GLU A 19 26.39 16.46 -34.37
C GLU A 19 25.15 16.73 -33.50
N MET A 20 24.04 17.17 -34.10
CA MET A 20 22.78 17.37 -33.37
C MET A 20 22.24 16.06 -32.78
N VAL A 21 22.30 14.96 -33.54
CA VAL A 21 21.88 13.63 -33.07
C VAL A 21 22.79 13.14 -31.95
N LEU A 22 24.11 13.35 -32.05
CA LEU A 22 25.05 12.96 -31.00
C LEU A 22 24.79 13.75 -29.70
N ILE A 23 24.59 15.06 -29.79
CA ILE A 23 24.23 15.89 -28.64
C ILE A 23 22.90 15.43 -28.04
N LEU A 24 21.90 15.13 -28.87
CA LEU A 24 20.61 14.59 -28.41
C LEU A 24 20.77 13.25 -27.68
N ILE A 25 21.56 12.31 -28.20
CA ILE A 25 21.79 11.02 -27.55
C ILE A 25 22.49 11.20 -26.21
N VAL A 26 23.56 12.00 -26.16
CA VAL A 26 24.32 12.25 -24.93
C VAL A 26 23.43 12.91 -23.87
N THR A 27 22.64 13.92 -24.25
CA THR A 27 21.71 14.59 -23.33
C THR A 27 20.61 13.65 -22.84
N LEU A 28 20.05 12.77 -23.70
CA LEU A 28 19.07 11.76 -23.30
C LEU A 28 19.66 10.74 -22.31
N VAL A 29 20.89 10.28 -22.52
CA VAL A 29 21.57 9.35 -21.61
C VAL A 29 21.81 9.99 -20.25
N ILE A 30 22.33 11.22 -20.22
CA ILE A 30 22.58 11.97 -18.97
C ILE A 30 21.26 12.19 -18.22
N ALA A 31 20.21 12.65 -18.93
CA ALA A 31 18.89 12.84 -18.34
C ALA A 31 18.34 11.53 -17.74
N GLN A 32 18.49 10.41 -18.43
CA GLN A 32 18.05 9.10 -17.94
C GLN A 32 18.79 8.68 -16.67
N LEU A 33 20.11 8.90 -16.60
CA LEU A 33 20.90 8.61 -15.40
C LEU A 33 20.45 9.46 -14.21
N LEU A 34 20.22 10.76 -14.43
CA LEU A 34 19.72 11.67 -13.40
C LEU A 34 18.32 11.26 -12.90
N LEU A 35 17.40 10.90 -13.80
CA LEU A 35 16.06 10.42 -13.45
C LEU A 35 16.11 9.14 -12.61
N VAL A 36 16.96 8.18 -12.98
CA VAL A 36 17.12 6.93 -12.23
C VAL A 36 17.70 7.20 -10.83
N GLN A 37 18.74 8.04 -10.73
CA GLN A 37 19.31 8.41 -9.42
C GLN A 37 18.30 9.16 -8.55
N TRP A 38 17.51 10.06 -9.14
CA TRP A 38 16.49 10.81 -8.43
C TRP A 38 15.38 9.89 -7.91
N LYS A 39 14.89 8.95 -8.74
CA LYS A 39 13.92 7.93 -8.32
C LYS A 39 14.44 7.09 -7.15
N GLN A 40 15.72 6.72 -7.16
CA GLN A 40 16.33 5.93 -6.08
C GLN A 40 16.48 6.72 -4.77
N ARG A 41 16.94 7.98 -4.84
CA ARG A 41 17.19 8.80 -3.64
C ARG A 41 15.91 9.40 -3.04
N HIS A 42 14.97 9.83 -3.89
CA HIS A 42 13.76 10.52 -3.45
C HIS A 42 12.52 10.03 -4.22
N PRO A 43 12.03 8.81 -3.93
CA PRO A 43 10.92 8.21 -4.68
C PRO A 43 9.61 9.02 -4.59
N LYS A 44 9.34 9.65 -3.44
CA LYS A 44 8.12 10.46 -3.24
C LYS A 44 8.11 11.73 -4.10
N SER A 45 9.24 12.45 -4.19
CA SER A 45 9.31 13.67 -5.01
C SER A 45 9.35 13.34 -6.49
N TYR A 46 10.03 12.26 -6.88
CA TYR A 46 9.99 11.74 -8.24
C TYR A 46 8.55 11.46 -8.68
N ASN A 47 7.82 10.62 -7.94
CA ASN A 47 6.43 10.24 -8.29
C ASN A 47 5.50 11.46 -8.36
N LEU A 48 5.62 12.42 -7.44
CA LEU A 48 4.79 13.63 -7.45
C LEU A 48 5.07 14.51 -8.68
N ILE A 49 6.36 14.75 -8.99
CA ILE A 49 6.73 15.62 -10.11
C ILE A 49 6.43 14.95 -11.45
N THR A 50 6.71 13.65 -11.60
CA THR A 50 6.36 12.93 -12.83
C THR A 50 4.85 12.91 -13.05
N LEU A 51 4.06 12.76 -11.99
CA LEU A 51 2.60 12.85 -12.08
C LEU A 51 2.15 14.24 -12.53
N PHE A 52 2.70 15.30 -11.94
CA PHE A 52 2.39 16.68 -12.33
C PHE A 52 2.79 16.96 -13.79
N GLN A 53 3.99 16.53 -14.19
CA GLN A 53 4.47 16.66 -15.56
C GLN A 53 3.57 15.93 -16.55
N MET A 54 3.19 14.68 -16.24
CA MET A 54 2.26 13.90 -17.06
C MET A 54 0.89 14.55 -17.19
N TRP A 55 0.45 15.34 -16.21
CA TRP A 55 -0.85 16.01 -16.24
C TRP A 55 -0.82 17.34 -17.03
N VAL A 56 0.26 18.11 -16.90
CA VAL A 56 0.38 19.47 -17.48
C VAL A 56 0.87 19.45 -18.93
N VAL A 57 1.85 18.61 -19.27
CA VAL A 57 2.48 18.62 -20.61
C VAL A 57 1.47 18.32 -21.72
N PRO A 58 0.67 17.25 -21.65
CA PRO A 58 -0.34 16.96 -22.68
C PRO A 58 -1.41 18.04 -22.78
N LEU A 59 -1.80 18.67 -21.66
CA LEU A 59 -2.75 19.77 -21.65
C LEU A 59 -2.22 21.00 -22.40
N TYR A 60 -0.95 21.33 -22.18
CA TYR A 60 -0.29 22.45 -22.87
C TYR A 60 -0.26 22.24 -24.39
N PHE A 61 0.15 21.05 -24.85
CA PHE A 61 0.21 20.76 -26.29
C PHE A 61 -1.18 20.70 -26.93
N THR A 62 -2.16 20.08 -26.26
CA THR A 62 -3.51 19.91 -26.83
C THR A 62 -4.31 21.21 -26.88
N THR A 63 -4.06 22.15 -25.97
CA THR A 63 -4.61 23.52 -26.06
C THR A 63 -4.00 24.31 -27.21
N LYS A 64 -2.67 24.23 -27.40
CA LYS A 64 -1.97 24.86 -28.54
C LYS A 64 -2.39 24.30 -29.90
N LEU A 65 -2.65 23.00 -29.97
CA LEU A 65 -3.06 22.31 -31.20
C LEU A 65 -4.59 22.29 -31.43
N HIS A 66 -5.37 22.95 -30.57
CA HIS A 66 -6.84 23.01 -30.64
C HIS A 66 -7.54 21.64 -30.69
N TRP A 67 -7.02 20.65 -29.95
CA TRP A 67 -7.59 19.30 -29.86
C TRP A 67 -8.72 19.22 -28.84
N TRP A 68 -9.87 19.81 -29.18
CA TRP A 68 -11.03 19.92 -28.28
C TRP A 68 -11.55 18.59 -27.73
N ARG A 69 -11.48 17.51 -28.52
CA ARG A 69 -11.92 16.17 -28.08
C ARG A 69 -11.13 15.70 -26.86
N PHE A 70 -9.81 15.86 -26.88
CA PHE A 70 -8.95 15.49 -25.75
C PHE A 70 -9.22 16.37 -24.53
N LEU A 71 -9.44 17.68 -24.74
CA LEU A 71 -9.72 18.60 -23.63
C LEU A 71 -11.00 18.22 -22.88
N VAL A 72 -12.05 17.81 -23.59
CA VAL A 72 -13.32 17.36 -22.98
C VAL A 72 -13.10 16.07 -22.18
N THR A 73 -12.47 15.06 -22.76
CA THR A 73 -12.22 13.79 -22.07
C THR A 73 -11.27 13.96 -20.89
N TRP A 74 -10.26 14.82 -21.02
CA TRP A 74 -9.31 15.16 -19.97
C TRP A 74 -10.00 15.88 -18.81
N PHE A 75 -10.87 16.87 -19.09
CA PHE A 75 -11.60 17.58 -18.04
C PHE A 75 -12.52 16.64 -17.25
N LEU A 76 -13.29 15.80 -17.94
CA LEU A 76 -14.17 14.82 -17.30
C LEU A 76 -13.38 13.84 -16.43
N PHE A 77 -12.28 13.31 -16.98
CA PHE A 77 -11.38 12.41 -16.26
C PHE A 77 -10.81 13.07 -15.00
N SER A 78 -10.33 14.31 -15.13
CA SER A 78 -9.73 15.08 -14.04
C SER A 78 -10.74 15.39 -12.95
N LEU A 79 -11.99 15.75 -13.30
CA LEU A 79 -13.05 16.04 -12.34
C LEU A 79 -13.41 14.79 -11.51
N ILE A 80 -13.61 13.64 -12.17
CA ILE A 80 -13.97 12.41 -11.47
C ILE A 80 -12.78 11.91 -10.62
N THR A 81 -11.56 11.96 -11.15
CA THR A 81 -10.36 11.55 -10.41
C THR A 81 -10.10 12.46 -9.22
N ALA A 82 -10.32 13.78 -9.35
CA ALA A 82 -10.25 14.71 -8.23
C ALA A 82 -11.30 14.39 -7.16
N PHE A 83 -12.54 14.09 -7.54
CA PHE A 83 -13.59 13.68 -6.60
C PHE A 83 -13.22 12.41 -5.83
N VAL A 84 -12.75 11.37 -6.53
CA VAL A 84 -12.34 10.09 -5.91
C VAL A 84 -11.13 10.30 -5.00
N THR A 85 -10.12 11.05 -5.46
CA THR A 85 -8.92 11.37 -4.66
C THR A 85 -9.27 12.21 -3.44
N PHE A 86 -10.21 13.15 -3.57
CA PHE A 86 -10.69 13.96 -2.46
C PHE A 86 -11.41 13.09 -1.41
N ARG A 87 -12.27 12.16 -1.83
CA ARG A 87 -12.91 11.19 -0.92
C ARG A 87 -11.88 10.30 -0.24
N ALA A 88 -10.82 9.90 -0.94
CA ALA A 88 -9.71 9.12 -0.40
C ALA A 88 -8.83 9.91 0.59
N THR A 89 -8.70 11.23 0.40
CA THR A 89 -7.83 12.10 1.21
C THR A 89 -8.50 12.74 2.42
N ARG A 90 -9.84 12.71 2.49
CA ARG A 90 -10.61 13.23 3.63
C ARG A 90 -10.41 12.40 4.90
N LYS A 91 -10.46 13.09 6.04
CA LYS A 91 -10.45 12.50 7.38
C LYS A 91 -11.76 12.86 8.12
N PRO A 92 -12.44 11.90 8.78
CA PRO A 92 -12.17 10.45 8.81
C PRO A 92 -12.53 9.76 7.49
N LEU A 93 -11.85 8.65 7.16
CA LEU A 93 -12.12 7.88 5.94
C LEU A 93 -13.42 7.07 6.10
N GLU A 94 -14.38 7.24 5.20
CA GLU A 94 -15.61 6.43 5.20
C GLU A 94 -15.33 4.97 4.77
N CYS A 95 -16.02 4.00 5.39
CA CYS A 95 -15.84 2.57 5.12
C CYS A 95 -16.19 2.11 3.69
N THR A 96 -16.90 2.94 2.92
CA THR A 96 -17.25 2.67 1.51
C THR A 96 -16.21 3.24 0.52
N THR A 97 -15.38 4.19 0.97
CA THR A 97 -14.42 4.89 0.12
C THR A 97 -13.40 3.97 -0.54
N PRO A 98 -12.75 3.00 0.14
CA PRO A 98 -11.78 2.11 -0.52
C PRO A 98 -12.40 1.30 -1.66
N ARG A 99 -13.66 0.86 -1.48
CA ARG A 99 -14.40 0.14 -2.53
C ARG A 99 -14.74 1.04 -3.72
N LEU A 100 -15.09 2.30 -3.47
CA LEU A 100 -15.34 3.29 -4.53
C LEU A 100 -14.07 3.56 -5.34
N VAL A 101 -12.95 3.82 -4.64
CA VAL A 101 -11.63 4.07 -5.25
C VAL A 101 -11.21 2.88 -6.11
N TYR A 102 -11.29 1.66 -5.57
CA TYR A 102 -10.96 0.45 -6.31
C TYR A 102 -11.84 0.26 -7.54
N LYS A 103 -13.16 0.42 -7.42
CA LYS A 103 -14.09 0.29 -8.56
C LYS A 103 -13.80 1.31 -9.66
N TRP A 104 -13.53 2.56 -9.29
CA TRP A 104 -13.21 3.62 -10.26
C TRP A 104 -11.93 3.32 -11.03
N PHE A 105 -10.83 3.05 -10.34
CA PHE A 105 -9.54 2.78 -11.00
C PHE A 105 -9.53 1.45 -11.75
N LEU A 106 -10.28 0.44 -11.29
CA LEU A 106 -10.48 -0.80 -12.04
C LEU A 106 -11.30 -0.58 -13.32
N LEU A 107 -12.34 0.26 -13.27
CA LEU A 107 -13.11 0.63 -14.46
C LEU A 107 -12.23 1.36 -15.47
N LEU A 108 -11.47 2.34 -15.01
CA LEU A 108 -10.52 3.09 -15.82
C LEU A 108 -9.46 2.18 -16.46
N TYR A 109 -8.91 1.23 -15.70
CA TYR A 109 -8.00 0.21 -16.21
C TYR A 109 -8.65 -0.62 -17.34
N LYS A 110 -9.89 -1.08 -17.15
CA LYS A 110 -10.60 -1.86 -18.18
C LYS A 110 -10.86 -1.04 -19.45
N ILE A 111 -11.26 0.22 -19.32
CA ILE A 111 -11.51 1.11 -20.47
C ILE A 111 -10.20 1.40 -21.21
N SER A 112 -9.13 1.76 -20.50
CA SER A 112 -7.82 2.04 -21.10
C SER A 112 -7.22 0.82 -21.79
N TYR A 113 -7.32 -0.36 -21.16
CA TYR A 113 -6.88 -1.62 -21.73
C TYR A 113 -7.66 -1.99 -23.01
N ALA A 114 -8.99 -1.91 -22.97
CA ALA A 114 -9.83 -2.17 -24.15
C ALA A 114 -9.53 -1.18 -25.28
N THR A 115 -9.41 0.11 -24.96
CA THR A 115 -9.08 1.16 -25.94
C THR A 115 -7.71 0.92 -26.57
N GLY A 116 -6.72 0.49 -25.77
CA GLY A 116 -5.39 0.13 -26.26
C GLY A 116 -5.40 -1.07 -27.21
N ILE A 117 -6.17 -2.12 -26.90
CA ILE A 117 -6.33 -3.28 -27.79
C ILE A 117 -7.00 -2.87 -29.11
N VAL A 118 -8.08 -2.09 -29.04
CA VAL A 118 -8.79 -1.60 -30.23
C VAL A 118 -7.86 -0.73 -31.08
N GLY A 119 -7.11 0.18 -30.46
CA GLY A 119 -6.13 1.02 -31.15
C GLY A 119 -5.02 0.20 -31.81
N TYR A 120 -4.44 -0.78 -31.10
CA TYR A 120 -3.44 -1.69 -31.65
C TYR A 120 -3.98 -2.45 -32.85
N THR A 121 -5.20 -2.99 -32.73
CA THR A 121 -5.86 -3.73 -33.80
C THR A 121 -6.09 -2.84 -35.03
N ALA A 122 -6.52 -1.59 -34.83
CA ALA A 122 -6.71 -0.63 -35.92
C ALA A 122 -5.40 -0.26 -36.63
N VAL A 123 -4.30 -0.10 -35.89
CA VAL A 123 -2.97 0.11 -36.48
C VAL A 123 -2.53 -1.12 -37.27
N MET A 124 -2.63 -2.32 -36.70
CA MET A 124 -2.28 -3.56 -37.40
C MET A 124 -3.11 -3.76 -38.67
N PHE A 125 -4.42 -3.51 -38.59
CA PHE A 125 -5.34 -3.58 -39.72
C PHE A 125 -4.95 -2.65 -40.88
N THR A 126 -4.43 -1.47 -40.54
CA THR A 126 -3.95 -0.49 -41.54
C THR A 126 -2.58 -0.87 -42.09
N LEU A 127 -1.67 -1.39 -41.27
CA LEU A 127 -0.33 -1.82 -41.70
C LEU A 127 -0.37 -3.04 -42.64
N PHE A 128 -1.31 -3.97 -42.44
CA PHE A 128 -1.50 -5.12 -43.34
C PHE A 128 -2.28 -4.77 -44.62
N GLY A 129 -2.68 -3.51 -44.81
CA GLY A 129 -3.40 -3.07 -46.01
C GLY A 129 -4.86 -3.54 -46.09
N ILE A 130 -5.40 -4.14 -45.02
CA ILE A 130 -6.79 -4.64 -44.99
C ILE A 130 -7.78 -3.46 -45.04
N ASN A 131 -7.36 -2.28 -44.57
CA ASN A 131 -8.10 -1.02 -44.70
C ASN A 131 -8.45 -0.65 -46.15
N LEU A 132 -7.63 -1.07 -47.12
CA LEU A 132 -7.87 -0.82 -48.56
C LEU A 132 -9.10 -1.58 -49.08
N ILE A 133 -9.42 -2.75 -48.49
CA ILE A 133 -10.62 -3.53 -48.83
C ILE A 133 -11.89 -2.72 -48.53
N PHE A 134 -11.85 -1.93 -47.45
CA PHE A 134 -12.97 -1.08 -47.02
C PHE A 134 -12.92 0.33 -47.59
N ARG A 135 -12.00 0.61 -48.55
CA ARG A 135 -11.75 1.95 -49.12
C ARG A 135 -11.45 3.03 -48.08
N ILE A 136 -10.89 2.63 -46.92
CA ILE A 136 -10.44 3.57 -45.89
C ILE A 136 -9.00 3.95 -46.21
N LYS A 137 -8.72 5.25 -46.28
CA LYS A 137 -7.36 5.71 -46.56
C LYS A 137 -6.40 5.32 -45.42
N PRO A 138 -5.16 4.91 -45.72
CA PRO A 138 -4.20 4.54 -44.68
C PRO A 138 -3.88 5.66 -43.69
N GLU A 139 -3.91 6.92 -44.14
CA GLU A 139 -3.75 8.12 -43.30
C GLU A 139 -4.80 8.14 -42.17
N ASP A 140 -6.09 8.08 -42.53
CA ASP A 140 -7.20 8.14 -41.57
C ASP A 140 -7.20 6.94 -40.61
N GLY A 141 -6.86 5.74 -41.11
CA GLY A 141 -6.79 4.52 -40.30
C GLY A 141 -5.66 4.55 -39.27
N MET A 142 -4.48 5.01 -39.67
CA MET A 142 -3.34 5.18 -38.75
C MET A 142 -3.63 6.27 -37.72
N ASP A 143 -4.15 7.43 -38.12
CA ASP A 143 -4.47 8.52 -37.21
C ASP A 143 -5.48 8.09 -36.15
N PHE A 144 -6.52 7.34 -36.54
CA PHE A 144 -7.50 6.78 -35.62
C PHE A 144 -6.86 5.76 -34.65
N GLY A 145 -6.08 4.81 -35.17
CA GLY A 145 -5.44 3.77 -34.37
C GLY A 145 -4.42 4.34 -33.36
N VAL A 146 -3.55 5.25 -33.81
CA VAL A 146 -2.55 5.91 -32.97
C VAL A 146 -3.22 6.79 -31.92
N SER A 147 -4.31 7.49 -32.26
CA SER A 147 -5.08 8.28 -31.29
C SER A 147 -5.66 7.41 -30.17
N LEU A 148 -6.25 6.25 -30.50
CA LEU A 148 -6.77 5.32 -29.49
C LEU A 148 -5.65 4.72 -28.62
N LEU A 149 -4.52 4.37 -29.22
CA LEU A 149 -3.34 3.90 -28.46
C LEU A 149 -2.85 4.97 -27.49
N PHE A 150 -2.78 6.22 -27.92
CA PHE A 150 -2.42 7.34 -27.07
C PHE A 150 -3.40 7.50 -25.91
N TYR A 151 -4.72 7.50 -26.15
CA TYR A 151 -5.71 7.58 -25.09
C TYR A 151 -5.61 6.42 -24.09
N GLY A 152 -5.49 5.18 -24.58
CA GLY A 152 -5.36 3.99 -23.75
C GLY A 152 -4.12 4.05 -22.87
N LEU A 153 -2.95 4.34 -23.45
CA LEU A 153 -1.70 4.42 -22.70
C LEU A 153 -1.70 5.59 -21.70
N TYR A 154 -2.14 6.77 -22.15
CA TYR A 154 -2.13 7.99 -21.33
C TYR A 154 -3.00 7.84 -20.07
N TYR A 155 -4.29 7.51 -20.25
CA TYR A 155 -5.20 7.34 -19.10
C TYR A 155 -4.87 6.09 -18.28
N GLY A 156 -4.28 5.05 -18.88
CA GLY A 156 -3.85 3.85 -18.18
C GLY A 156 -2.70 4.11 -17.21
N VAL A 157 -1.62 4.78 -17.67
CA VAL A 157 -0.48 5.13 -16.83
C VAL A 157 -0.90 6.12 -15.74
N LEU A 158 -1.63 7.16 -16.13
CA LEU A 158 -2.07 8.18 -15.18
C LEU A 158 -3.04 7.61 -14.14
N GLY A 159 -3.95 6.73 -14.56
CA GLY A 159 -4.85 6.00 -13.67
C GLY A 159 -4.13 5.11 -12.65
N ARG A 160 -3.08 4.40 -13.07
CA ARG A 160 -2.25 3.58 -12.19
C ARG A 160 -1.58 4.42 -11.11
N ASP A 161 -0.95 5.53 -11.49
CA ASP A 161 -0.18 6.37 -10.57
C ASP A 161 -1.10 7.05 -9.53
N PHE A 162 -2.30 7.49 -9.92
CA PHE A 162 -3.30 7.99 -8.97
C PHE A 162 -3.87 6.89 -8.07
N ALA A 163 -4.03 5.66 -8.58
CA ALA A 163 -4.48 4.54 -7.77
C ALA A 163 -3.46 4.19 -6.67
N GLU A 164 -2.16 4.20 -7.01
CA GLU A 164 -1.06 4.00 -6.05
C GLU A 164 -1.05 5.10 -4.99
N MET A 165 -1.15 6.38 -5.39
CA MET A 165 -1.24 7.50 -4.46
C MET A 165 -2.45 7.39 -3.52
N CYS A 166 -3.63 7.07 -4.05
CA CYS A 166 -4.83 6.87 -3.24
C CYS A 166 -4.67 5.67 -2.30
N ALA A 167 -4.05 4.58 -2.76
CA ALA A 167 -3.78 3.40 -1.94
C ALA A 167 -2.82 3.72 -0.79
N ASP A 168 -1.74 4.46 -1.03
CA ASP A 168 -0.79 4.89 0.01
C ASP A 168 -1.44 5.82 1.04
N PHE A 169 -2.26 6.78 0.57
CA PHE A 169 -2.97 7.67 1.48
C PHE A 169 -4.01 6.92 2.30
N MET A 170 -4.79 6.05 1.66
CA MET A 170 -5.75 5.20 2.36
C MET A 170 -5.04 4.25 3.30
N ALA A 171 -3.90 3.65 2.95
CA ALA A 171 -3.14 2.74 3.80
C ALA A 171 -2.56 3.45 5.02
N SER A 172 -2.00 4.65 4.87
CA SER A 172 -1.52 5.46 6.00
C SER A 172 -2.64 5.94 6.91
N THR A 173 -3.84 6.16 6.36
CA THR A 173 -5.03 6.53 7.13
C THR A 173 -5.66 5.29 7.79
N ILE A 174 -5.81 4.18 7.08
CA ILE A 174 -6.38 2.91 7.55
C ILE A 174 -5.46 2.21 8.56
N GLY A 175 -4.14 2.33 8.44
CA GLY A 175 -3.18 1.94 9.48
C GLY A 175 -3.36 2.73 10.79
N PHE A 176 -4.13 3.83 10.75
CA PHE A 176 -4.58 4.59 11.91
C PHE A 176 -6.00 4.23 12.36
N PHE A 177 -6.81 3.57 11.51
CA PHE A 177 -8.25 3.33 11.68
C PHE A 177 -8.69 1.86 11.55
N TYR A 178 -7.79 0.87 11.62
CA TYR A 178 -8.19 -0.53 11.74
C TYR A 178 -8.75 -0.84 13.14
N THR A 179 -9.85 -0.16 13.48
CA THR A 179 -10.91 -0.66 14.36
C THR A 179 -11.79 -1.62 13.53
N PRO A 180 -12.51 -2.56 14.16
CA PRO A 180 -12.87 -3.88 13.62
C PRO A 180 -14.06 -3.88 12.63
N ALA A 181 -14.12 -2.93 11.70
CA ALA A 181 -15.19 -2.84 10.70
C ALA A 181 -15.11 -3.91 9.59
N TYR A 182 -14.07 -4.76 9.58
CA TYR A 182 -13.88 -5.81 8.57
C TYR A 182 -13.57 -7.21 9.13
N SER A 183 -13.98 -7.46 10.38
CA SER A 183 -14.21 -8.81 10.87
C SER A 183 -15.72 -9.07 10.76
N PRO A 184 -16.22 -9.88 9.81
CA PRO A 184 -17.64 -10.21 9.75
C PRO A 184 -18.00 -10.92 11.07
N GLY A 185 -18.65 -10.18 11.98
CA GLY A 185 -18.99 -10.65 13.32
C GLY A 185 -18.74 -9.68 14.48
N LEU A 186 -18.29 -8.44 14.27
CA LEU A 186 -18.37 -7.38 15.30
C LEU A 186 -19.47 -6.37 14.94
N THR A 187 -20.52 -6.33 15.76
CA THR A 187 -21.61 -5.35 15.66
C THR A 187 -21.13 -3.96 16.07
N SER A 188 -21.79 -2.92 15.57
CA SER A 188 -21.57 -1.49 15.86
C SER A 188 -21.75 -1.07 17.33
N THR A 189 -21.89 -2.05 18.23
CA THR A 189 -22.09 -1.90 19.67
C THR A 189 -20.81 -2.19 20.48
N ASP A 190 -19.70 -2.56 19.84
CA ASP A 190 -18.45 -2.86 20.54
C ASP A 190 -17.72 -1.54 20.94
N PRO A 191 -17.50 -1.26 22.24
CA PRO A 191 -17.00 0.04 22.73
C PRO A 191 -15.63 0.47 22.16
N LEU A 192 -14.85 -0.45 21.58
CA LEU A 192 -13.61 -0.19 20.84
C LEU A 192 -13.79 0.74 19.63
N ALA A 193 -14.98 0.83 19.03
CA ALA A 193 -15.22 1.67 17.86
C ALA A 193 -15.27 3.18 18.20
N THR A 194 -15.42 3.51 19.48
CA THR A 194 -15.67 4.89 19.95
C THR A 194 -14.46 5.55 20.60
N GLU A 195 -13.49 4.76 21.07
CA GLU A 195 -12.34 5.24 21.86
C GLU A 195 -11.11 5.52 20.97
N SER A 196 -10.45 6.67 21.20
CA SER A 196 -9.13 6.92 20.62
C SER A 196 -8.09 6.03 21.30
N PRO A 197 -7.18 5.40 20.55
CA PRO A 197 -6.05 4.70 21.15
C PRO A 197 -5.17 5.68 21.91
N LEU A 198 -4.72 5.27 23.10
CA LEU A 198 -3.65 5.95 23.81
C LEU A 198 -2.40 5.89 22.92
N CYS A 199 -1.91 7.07 22.53
CA CYS A 199 -0.66 7.24 21.81
C CYS A 199 0.32 7.91 22.78
N PRO A 200 1.13 7.14 23.53
CA PRO A 200 2.33 7.69 24.18
C PRO A 200 3.15 8.39 23.08
N SER A 201 3.48 9.65 23.34
CA SER A 201 3.90 10.72 22.42
C SER A 201 4.78 10.36 21.21
N ALA A 202 4.71 11.30 20.26
CA ALA A 202 5.53 11.60 19.10
C ALA A 202 7.07 11.56 19.32
N VAL A 203 7.61 10.41 19.69
CA VAL A 203 9.04 10.11 19.58
C VAL A 203 9.14 8.86 18.72
N ASN A 204 9.48 9.01 17.45
CA ASN A 204 10.17 7.90 16.79
C ASN A 204 11.48 7.73 17.56
N ASN A 205 11.86 6.49 17.88
CA ASN A 205 13.11 6.13 18.60
C ASN A 205 13.02 5.95 20.13
N LEU A 206 11.84 5.65 20.70
CA LEU A 206 11.82 5.17 22.09
C LEU A 206 12.64 3.88 22.18
N LYS A 207 13.67 3.89 23.03
CA LYS A 207 14.51 2.71 23.32
C LYS A 207 14.07 2.01 24.59
N LEU A 208 13.50 2.74 25.54
CA LEU A 208 13.07 2.21 26.84
C LEU A 208 11.68 2.73 27.23
N PHE A 209 10.81 1.84 27.70
CA PHE A 209 9.45 2.20 28.14
C PHE A 209 9.40 3.28 29.23
N LYS A 210 10.44 3.37 30.07
CA LYS A 210 10.53 4.37 31.15
C LYS A 210 10.53 5.81 30.63
N GLU A 211 11.05 6.03 29.41
CA GLU A 211 11.09 7.35 28.76
C GLU A 211 9.68 7.87 28.42
N ALA A 212 8.69 6.97 28.30
CA ALA A 212 7.32 7.37 28.01
C ALA A 212 6.64 8.11 29.17
N MET A 213 7.09 7.96 30.43
CA MET A 213 6.43 8.57 31.60
C MET A 213 6.61 10.08 31.72
N SER A 214 7.61 10.67 31.04
CA SER A 214 7.83 12.12 31.03
C SER A 214 7.03 12.86 29.96
N GLU A 215 6.25 12.14 29.15
CA GLU A 215 5.62 12.65 27.94
C GLU A 215 4.08 12.67 28.06
N GLU A 216 3.44 13.70 27.53
CA GLU A 216 1.98 13.74 27.44
C GLU A 216 1.46 12.92 26.25
N PRO A 217 0.44 12.05 26.42
CA PRO A 217 -0.16 11.32 25.32
C PRO A 217 -0.79 12.28 24.29
N ARG A 218 -0.52 12.07 23.00
CA ARG A 218 -1.04 12.95 21.95
C ARG A 218 -2.56 12.87 21.90
N ALA A 219 -3.24 14.03 21.90
CA ALA A 219 -4.66 14.08 21.57
C ALA A 219 -4.83 13.67 20.09
N GLY A 220 -5.54 12.56 19.86
CA GLY A 220 -5.95 12.17 18.52
C GLY A 220 -7.00 13.12 17.94
N LEU A 221 -7.61 12.74 16.81
CA LEU A 221 -8.72 13.48 16.21
C LEU A 221 -9.96 13.59 17.12
N ARG A 222 -10.04 12.79 18.19
CA ARG A 222 -11.04 12.89 19.26
C ARG A 222 -10.35 13.12 20.61
N PRO A 223 -10.94 13.96 21.48
CA PRO A 223 -10.46 14.14 22.84
C PRO A 223 -10.34 12.80 23.56
N LEU A 224 -9.25 12.61 24.30
CA LEU A 224 -9.09 11.47 25.19
C LEU A 224 -10.07 11.64 26.35
N LEU A 225 -10.94 10.65 26.56
CA LEU A 225 -11.75 10.59 27.77
C LEU A 225 -10.80 10.36 28.94
N ARG A 226 -10.88 11.23 29.94
CA ARG A 226 -10.07 11.12 31.16
C ARG A 226 -10.97 10.84 32.36
N SER A 227 -10.47 10.04 33.29
CA SER A 227 -11.09 9.84 34.59
C SER A 227 -10.96 11.11 35.46
N PRO A 228 -11.69 11.22 36.57
CA PRO A 228 -11.51 12.30 37.54
C PRO A 228 -10.07 12.42 38.07
N GLU A 229 -9.31 11.32 38.07
CA GLU A 229 -7.90 11.23 38.47
C GLU A 229 -6.93 11.62 37.34
N GLY A 230 -7.43 12.00 36.16
CA GLY A 230 -6.63 12.45 35.02
C GLY A 230 -6.07 11.34 34.13
N LYS A 231 -6.31 10.07 34.47
CA LYS A 231 -5.91 8.90 33.66
C LYS A 231 -6.79 8.76 32.43
N VAL A 232 -6.26 8.15 31.36
CA VAL A 232 -6.96 7.98 30.10
C VAL A 232 -7.84 6.72 30.13
N CYS A 233 -9.10 6.88 29.78
CA CYS A 233 -10.05 5.78 29.58
C CYS A 233 -9.93 5.29 28.12
N SER A 234 -8.95 4.42 27.87
CA SER A 234 -8.77 3.80 26.56
C SER A 234 -8.44 2.32 26.70
N ARG A 235 -9.03 1.50 25.83
CA ARG A 235 -8.74 0.06 25.72
C ARG A 235 -7.72 -0.25 24.63
N ALA A 236 -7.11 0.76 24.03
CA ALA A 236 -6.23 0.62 22.89
C ALA A 236 -4.92 1.38 23.11
N VAL A 237 -3.78 0.76 22.81
CA VAL A 237 -2.44 1.35 22.96
C VAL A 237 -1.67 1.24 21.64
N LYS A 238 -1.14 2.37 21.18
CA LYS A 238 -0.35 2.45 19.95
C LYS A 238 1.09 2.86 20.25
N LEU A 239 2.05 1.99 19.91
CA LEU A 239 3.48 2.12 20.20
C LEU A 239 4.36 1.77 18.99
N ASN A 240 3.82 1.90 17.79
CA ASN A 240 4.50 1.53 16.55
C ASN A 240 5.57 2.54 16.11
N ASN A 241 6.53 2.09 15.28
CA ASN A 241 7.67 2.88 14.78
C ASN A 241 8.61 3.40 15.89
N ASN A 242 8.97 2.50 16.82
CA ASN A 242 9.93 2.77 17.87
C ASN A 242 11.14 1.81 17.76
N ILE A 243 12.07 1.87 18.71
CA ILE A 243 13.26 0.99 18.78
C ILE A 243 13.14 0.14 20.05
N LEU A 244 11.92 -0.32 20.36
CA LEU A 244 11.67 -1.14 21.53
C LEU A 244 12.22 -2.55 21.26
N SER A 245 13.18 -2.95 22.08
CA SER A 245 13.76 -4.32 22.03
C SER A 245 13.12 -5.25 23.07
N ASP A 246 12.50 -4.70 24.11
CA ASP A 246 11.79 -5.44 25.15
C ASP A 246 10.59 -4.62 25.70
N LEU A 247 9.67 -5.31 26.40
CA LEU A 247 8.49 -4.70 27.02
C LEU A 247 8.63 -4.60 28.56
N ARG A 248 9.85 -4.48 29.10
CA ARG A 248 10.04 -4.31 30.55
C ARG A 248 9.35 -3.04 31.02
N ASN A 249 8.70 -3.13 32.18
CA ASN A 249 7.91 -2.05 32.78
C ASN A 249 6.67 -1.62 31.96
N PHE A 250 6.29 -2.35 30.90
CA PHE A 250 5.08 -2.06 30.12
C PHE A 250 3.85 -1.89 31.02
N THR A 251 3.63 -2.83 31.95
CA THR A 251 2.50 -2.76 32.90
C THR A 251 2.53 -1.50 33.75
N GLN A 252 3.71 -1.11 34.26
CA GLN A 252 3.86 0.05 35.15
C GLN A 252 3.58 1.36 34.40
N VAL A 253 4.12 1.48 33.19
CA VAL A 253 3.95 2.67 32.35
C VAL A 253 2.51 2.78 31.85
N MET A 254 1.91 1.66 31.44
CA MET A 254 0.51 1.67 31.02
C MET A 254 -0.43 1.94 32.20
N ASP A 255 -0.14 1.44 33.40
CA ASP A 255 -0.94 1.75 34.60
C ASP A 255 -0.85 3.22 35.01
N PHE A 256 0.27 3.89 34.72
CA PHE A 256 0.40 5.35 34.91
C PHE A 256 -0.55 6.12 33.99
N PHE A 257 -0.69 5.70 32.72
CA PHE A 257 -1.50 6.42 31.73
C PHE A 257 -2.97 5.98 31.66
N LEU A 258 -3.26 4.70 31.89
CA LEU A 258 -4.58 4.11 31.68
C LEU A 258 -5.29 3.87 32.99
N GLN A 259 -6.61 4.13 33.01
CA GLN A 259 -7.44 3.83 34.17
C GLN A 259 -7.51 2.33 34.46
N ASP A 260 -7.75 1.51 33.42
CA ASP A 260 -7.96 0.07 33.54
C ASP A 260 -7.12 -0.71 32.50
N ILE A 261 -5.87 -1.00 32.84
CA ILE A 261 -4.95 -1.74 31.96
C ILE A 261 -5.46 -3.16 31.60
N LYS A 262 -6.25 -3.79 32.49
CA LYS A 262 -6.75 -5.15 32.28
C LYS A 262 -7.78 -5.25 31.14
N LEU A 263 -8.43 -4.13 30.80
CA LEU A 263 -9.41 -4.04 29.72
C LEU A 263 -8.76 -3.77 28.35
N LEU A 264 -7.43 -3.77 28.27
CA LEU A 264 -6.72 -3.61 27.01
C LEU A 264 -7.12 -4.69 26.02
N SER A 265 -7.56 -4.21 24.86
CA SER A 265 -8.16 -5.02 23.80
C SER A 265 -7.46 -4.86 22.46
N TRP A 266 -6.67 -3.79 22.30
CA TRP A 266 -5.91 -3.49 21.09
C TRP A 266 -4.52 -2.98 21.45
N ILE A 267 -3.47 -3.63 20.93
CA ILE A 267 -2.07 -3.23 21.13
C ILE A 267 -1.35 -3.25 19.79
N ASP A 268 -0.72 -2.13 19.42
CA ASP A 268 0.12 -2.02 18.24
C ASP A 268 1.58 -1.77 18.61
N LEU A 269 2.40 -2.78 18.36
CA LEU A 269 3.86 -2.81 18.57
C LEU A 269 4.60 -2.99 17.24
N SER A 270 3.97 -2.68 16.11
CA SER A 270 4.57 -2.84 14.78
C SER A 270 5.79 -1.92 14.57
N PHE A 271 6.72 -2.33 13.71
CA PHE A 271 7.93 -1.57 13.39
C PHE A 271 8.72 -1.20 14.66
N ASN A 272 9.15 -2.23 15.40
CA ASN A 272 10.01 -2.16 16.57
C ASN A 272 11.16 -3.18 16.40
N ASP A 273 12.02 -3.35 17.42
CA ASP A 273 13.14 -4.29 17.39
C ASP A 273 12.91 -5.49 18.33
N LEU A 274 11.66 -5.92 18.50
CA LEU A 274 11.33 -7.04 19.39
C LEU A 274 11.80 -8.36 18.78
N SER A 275 12.66 -9.07 19.51
CA SER A 275 13.13 -10.42 19.12
C SER A 275 12.30 -11.55 19.73
N THR A 276 11.46 -11.24 20.72
CA THR A 276 10.63 -12.20 21.46
C THR A 276 9.25 -11.63 21.74
N ILE A 277 8.25 -12.50 21.85
CA ILE A 277 6.93 -12.13 22.35
C ILE A 277 6.99 -12.16 23.88
N ASP A 278 6.90 -11.00 24.50
CA ASP A 278 7.05 -10.84 25.95
C ASP A 278 5.82 -11.44 26.69
N PRO A 279 6.04 -12.23 27.76
CA PRO A 279 4.97 -12.80 28.56
C PRO A 279 3.98 -11.78 29.14
N VAL A 280 4.35 -10.51 29.30
CA VAL A 280 3.44 -9.45 29.76
C VAL A 280 2.17 -9.38 28.91
N LEU A 281 2.28 -9.63 27.60
CA LEU A 281 1.15 -9.61 26.68
C LEU A 281 0.12 -10.71 26.98
N THR A 282 0.55 -11.81 27.59
CA THR A 282 -0.33 -12.95 27.95
C THR A 282 -1.23 -12.67 29.16
N SER A 283 -0.96 -11.58 29.89
CA SER A 283 -1.74 -11.13 31.05
C SER A 283 -3.05 -10.43 30.66
N PHE A 284 -3.14 -9.87 29.45
CA PHE A 284 -4.30 -9.13 28.95
C PHE A 284 -5.34 -10.07 28.32
N LYS A 285 -6.22 -10.66 29.14
CA LYS A 285 -7.19 -11.68 28.67
C LYS A 285 -8.24 -11.17 27.69
N ASP A 286 -8.52 -9.87 27.71
CA ASP A 286 -9.46 -9.20 26.80
C ASP A 286 -8.80 -8.74 25.49
N LEU A 287 -7.52 -9.06 25.28
CA LEU A 287 -6.79 -8.68 24.06
C LEU A 287 -7.41 -9.34 22.83
N LYS A 288 -7.98 -8.51 21.95
CA LYS A 288 -8.61 -8.93 20.68
C LYS A 288 -7.67 -8.75 19.49
N VAL A 289 -6.82 -7.72 19.51
CA VAL A 289 -5.96 -7.33 18.39
C VAL A 289 -4.54 -7.07 18.87
N LEU A 290 -3.57 -7.71 18.23
CA LEU A 290 -2.15 -7.55 18.52
C LEU A 290 -1.37 -7.39 17.21
N TYR A 291 -0.67 -6.27 17.04
CA TYR A 291 0.19 -6.05 15.89
C TYR A 291 1.66 -6.14 16.26
N LEU A 292 2.38 -7.06 15.62
CA LEU A 292 3.80 -7.36 15.84
C LEU A 292 4.60 -7.38 14.53
N HIS A 293 4.02 -6.97 13.41
CA HIS A 293 4.70 -6.96 12.12
C HIS A 293 5.89 -5.98 12.06
N GLY A 294 6.90 -6.29 11.25
CA GLY A 294 8.12 -5.48 11.15
C GLY A 294 8.93 -5.46 12.45
N ASN A 295 9.05 -6.60 13.13
CA ASN A 295 9.92 -6.81 14.28
C ASN A 295 11.00 -7.87 13.96
N GLY A 296 11.80 -8.28 14.94
CA GLY A 296 12.88 -9.25 14.82
C GLY A 296 12.54 -10.67 15.30
N ILE A 297 11.27 -11.09 15.33
CA ILE A 297 10.84 -12.37 15.93
C ILE A 297 11.25 -13.56 15.03
N PRO A 298 12.17 -14.46 15.47
CA PRO A 298 12.76 -15.42 14.56
C PRO A 298 12.12 -16.81 14.56
N LYS A 299 11.32 -17.17 15.58
CA LYS A 299 10.86 -18.55 15.81
C LYS A 299 9.36 -18.66 15.98
N MET A 300 8.77 -19.72 15.41
CA MET A 300 7.34 -20.03 15.59
C MET A 300 6.92 -20.30 17.04
N SER A 301 7.82 -20.84 17.87
CA SER A 301 7.55 -21.15 19.28
C SER A 301 7.20 -19.92 20.13
N GLU A 302 7.59 -18.73 19.69
CA GLU A 302 7.23 -17.49 20.39
C GLU A 302 5.72 -17.27 20.41
N VAL A 303 5.03 -17.72 19.37
CA VAL A 303 3.57 -17.55 19.22
C VAL A 303 2.80 -18.51 20.12
N ASP A 304 3.41 -19.60 20.58
CA ASP A 304 2.79 -20.54 21.53
C ASP A 304 2.38 -19.84 22.83
N LYS A 305 3.14 -18.81 23.24
CA LYS A 305 2.85 -17.97 24.41
C LYS A 305 1.49 -17.28 24.29
N LEU A 306 1.07 -16.93 23.08
CA LEU A 306 -0.19 -16.24 22.82
C LEU A 306 -1.42 -17.17 22.87
N ALA A 307 -1.23 -18.50 22.90
CA ALA A 307 -2.34 -19.46 22.95
C ALA A 307 -3.20 -19.35 24.22
N VAL A 308 -2.68 -18.71 25.27
CA VAL A 308 -3.39 -18.46 26.53
C VAL A 308 -4.39 -17.29 26.43
N LEU A 309 -4.45 -16.58 25.30
CA LEU A 309 -5.35 -15.45 25.08
C LEU A 309 -6.66 -15.92 24.42
N PRO A 310 -7.78 -15.99 25.16
CA PRO A 310 -9.02 -16.59 24.66
C PRO A 310 -9.74 -15.74 23.62
N HIS A 311 -9.49 -14.43 23.60
CA HIS A 311 -10.20 -13.47 22.77
C HIS A 311 -9.38 -12.91 21.60
N LEU A 312 -8.15 -13.39 21.40
CA LEU A 312 -7.28 -12.92 20.33
C LEU A 312 -7.82 -13.32 18.97
N GLN A 313 -8.24 -12.32 18.18
CA GLN A 313 -8.89 -12.50 16.88
C GLN A 313 -8.02 -12.01 15.73
N ASN A 314 -7.20 -10.99 15.93
CA ASN A 314 -6.40 -10.38 14.88
C ASN A 314 -4.93 -10.33 15.29
N LEU A 315 -4.06 -10.92 14.48
CA LEU A 315 -2.62 -10.97 14.70
C LEU A 315 -1.88 -10.61 13.40
N THR A 316 -0.82 -9.82 13.50
CA THR A 316 0.08 -9.54 12.39
C THR A 316 1.52 -9.79 12.82
N LEU A 317 2.26 -10.49 11.98
CA LEU A 317 3.61 -10.99 12.21
C LEU A 317 4.48 -10.95 10.93
N HIS A 318 3.93 -10.61 9.76
CA HIS A 318 4.71 -10.38 8.53
C HIS A 318 5.86 -9.37 8.74
N GLY A 319 6.89 -9.44 7.90
CA GLY A 319 8.09 -8.64 8.06
C GLY A 319 8.94 -9.03 9.28
N ASN A 320 8.67 -10.18 9.91
CA ASN A 320 9.55 -10.81 10.90
C ASN A 320 10.24 -12.04 10.27
N PRO A 321 11.43 -12.47 10.74
CA PRO A 321 12.10 -13.65 10.19
C PRO A 321 11.28 -14.95 10.25
N ILE A 322 10.35 -15.07 11.21
CA ILE A 322 9.37 -16.17 11.32
C ILE A 322 8.54 -16.40 10.04
N GLU A 323 8.30 -15.35 9.23
CA GLU A 323 7.50 -15.44 8.00
C GLU A 323 8.12 -16.40 6.98
N GLY A 324 9.45 -16.52 6.98
CA GLY A 324 10.20 -17.39 6.07
C GLY A 324 10.16 -18.88 6.44
N GLU A 325 9.66 -19.25 7.61
CA GLU A 325 9.64 -20.65 8.03
C GLU A 325 8.54 -21.46 7.33
N LYS A 326 8.86 -22.71 6.96
CA LYS A 326 7.94 -23.59 6.23
C LYS A 326 6.70 -23.91 7.07
N GLY A 327 5.53 -23.62 6.50
CA GLY A 327 4.26 -23.88 7.17
C GLY A 327 3.86 -22.82 8.20
N TYR A 328 4.53 -21.67 8.24
CA TYR A 328 4.24 -20.52 9.09
C TYR A 328 2.74 -20.32 9.32
N ARG A 329 1.99 -20.07 8.25
CA ARG A 329 0.54 -19.83 8.34
C ARG A 329 -0.25 -21.00 8.95
N ASN A 330 0.09 -22.23 8.59
CA ASN A 330 -0.58 -23.42 9.13
C ASN A 330 -0.28 -23.61 10.63
N TYR A 331 0.95 -23.34 11.04
CA TYR A 331 1.35 -23.38 12.46
C TYR A 331 0.59 -22.32 13.25
N MET A 332 0.57 -21.06 12.80
CA MET A 332 -0.16 -19.96 13.45
C MET A 332 -1.65 -20.32 13.66
N ILE A 333 -2.32 -20.82 12.61
CA ILE A 333 -3.73 -21.22 12.68
C ILE A 333 -3.96 -22.42 13.60
N THR A 334 -2.95 -23.29 13.72
CA THR A 334 -2.99 -24.47 14.61
C THR A 334 -2.87 -24.07 16.08
N VAL A 335 -1.96 -23.15 16.39
CA VAL A 335 -1.69 -22.66 17.76
C VAL A 335 -2.79 -21.71 18.22
N LEU A 336 -3.31 -20.87 17.33
CA LEU A 336 -4.34 -19.87 17.61
C LEU A 336 -5.64 -20.20 16.85
N PRO A 337 -6.41 -21.22 17.28
CA PRO A 337 -7.60 -21.66 16.57
C PRO A 337 -8.75 -20.65 16.60
N HIS A 338 -8.71 -19.62 17.46
CA HIS A 338 -9.73 -18.58 17.55
C HIS A 338 -9.47 -17.38 16.62
N LEU A 339 -8.30 -17.35 15.96
CA LEU A 339 -7.87 -16.24 15.13
C LEU A 339 -8.78 -16.07 13.91
N LYS A 340 -9.31 -14.87 13.69
CA LYS A 340 -10.13 -14.51 12.53
C LYS A 340 -9.28 -13.95 11.39
N ASN A 341 -8.24 -13.18 11.71
CA ASN A 341 -7.37 -12.53 10.74
C ASN A 341 -5.90 -12.73 11.12
N LEU A 342 -5.09 -13.14 10.15
CA LEU A 342 -3.64 -13.28 10.25
C LEU A 342 -2.99 -12.50 9.11
N ASP A 343 -2.08 -11.59 9.41
CA ASP A 343 -1.36 -10.78 8.41
C ASP A 343 -2.30 -10.08 7.42
N PHE A 344 -3.32 -9.42 7.98
CA PHE A 344 -4.40 -8.73 7.24
C PHE A 344 -5.26 -9.62 6.33
N SER A 345 -5.02 -10.93 6.31
CA SER A 345 -5.83 -11.91 5.57
C SER A 345 -6.78 -12.65 6.51
N GLY A 346 -8.02 -12.85 6.09
CA GLY A 346 -8.99 -13.64 6.86
C GLY A 346 -8.63 -15.12 6.88
N VAL A 347 -8.82 -15.78 8.02
CA VAL A 347 -8.61 -17.22 8.19
C VAL A 347 -9.88 -17.97 7.78
N THR A 348 -9.80 -18.68 6.66
CA THR A 348 -10.91 -19.41 6.07
C THR A 348 -11.14 -20.77 6.74
N LYS A 349 -12.33 -21.35 6.57
CA LYS A 349 -12.64 -22.70 7.04
C LYS A 349 -11.73 -23.77 6.41
N GLN A 350 -11.38 -23.59 5.14
CA GLN A 350 -10.49 -24.48 4.40
C GLN A 350 -9.08 -24.49 5.02
N GLU A 351 -8.51 -23.33 5.30
CA GLU A 351 -7.19 -23.21 5.95
C GLU A 351 -7.19 -23.85 7.33
N ARG A 352 -8.27 -23.75 8.11
CA ARG A 352 -8.40 -24.47 9.39
C ARG A 352 -8.39 -25.99 9.20
N GLY A 353 -9.03 -26.49 8.14
CA GLY A 353 -8.97 -27.91 7.76
C GLY A 353 -7.54 -28.34 7.43
N MET A 354 -6.84 -27.56 6.61
CA MET A 354 -5.44 -27.81 6.23
C MET A 354 -4.50 -27.74 7.45
N ALA A 355 -4.67 -26.77 8.34
CA ALA A 355 -3.90 -26.64 9.57
C ALA A 355 -4.05 -27.86 10.49
N LYS A 356 -5.28 -28.40 10.63
CA LYS A 356 -5.52 -29.64 11.38
C LYS A 356 -4.81 -30.85 10.78
N LEU A 357 -4.83 -30.97 9.44
CA LEU A 357 -4.10 -32.03 8.72
C LEU A 357 -2.59 -31.87 8.91
N TRP A 358 -2.10 -30.65 8.72
CA TRP A 358 -0.71 -30.26 8.94
C TRP A 358 -0.24 -30.67 10.36
N LYS A 359 -0.99 -30.30 11.41
CA LYS A 359 -0.69 -30.71 12.80
C LYS A 359 -0.54 -32.22 12.95
N ARG A 360 -1.45 -33.00 12.36
CA ARG A 360 -1.42 -34.48 12.43
C ARG A 360 -0.19 -35.07 11.74
N THR A 361 0.18 -34.55 10.58
CA THR A 361 1.33 -35.03 9.81
C THR A 361 2.64 -34.79 10.55
N PHE A 362 2.81 -33.59 11.14
CA PHE A 362 4.02 -33.25 11.90
C PHE A 362 4.06 -33.94 13.29
N SER A 363 2.91 -34.15 13.94
CA SER A 363 2.84 -34.92 15.20
C SER A 363 3.19 -36.41 15.01
N ARG A 364 2.94 -36.99 13.82
CA ARG A 364 3.33 -38.38 13.51
C ARG A 364 4.82 -38.53 13.19
N HIS A 365 5.43 -37.53 12.55
CA HIS A 365 6.88 -37.54 12.27
C HIS A 365 7.70 -37.37 13.55
N GLY A 366 7.25 -36.54 14.49
CA GLY A 366 7.93 -36.37 15.78
C GLY A 366 7.91 -37.63 16.67
N LYS A 367 6.90 -38.50 16.54
CA LYS A 367 6.86 -39.79 17.26
C LYS A 367 7.77 -40.84 16.65
N ARG A 368 7.83 -40.96 15.31
CA ARG A 368 8.70 -41.92 14.63
C ARG A 368 10.19 -41.68 14.88
N SER A 369 10.61 -40.42 15.06
CA SER A 369 12.00 -40.06 15.35
C SER A 369 12.42 -40.23 16.82
N ALA A 370 11.47 -40.52 17.72
CA ALA A 370 11.75 -40.73 19.15
C ALA A 370 11.72 -42.22 19.55
N ASP A 371 11.21 -43.08 18.66
CA ASP A 371 11.15 -44.53 18.81
C ASP A 371 12.26 -45.26 17.99
N GLU A 372 13.12 -44.50 17.29
CA GLU A 372 14.41 -44.94 16.71
C GLU A 372 15.56 -44.33 17.53
#